data_AF-A0A316RHW1-F1
#
_entry.id   AF-A0A316RHW1-F1
#
_cell.length_a   1.000
_cell.length_b   1.000
_cell.length_c   1.000
_cell.angle_alpha   90.00
_cell.angle_beta   90.00
_cell.angle_gamma   90.00
#
_symmetry.space_group_name_H-M   'P 1'
#
loop_
_entity.id
_entity.type
_entity.pdbx_description
1 polymer ?
#
loop_
_entity_poly.entity_id
_entity_poly.type
_entity_poly.pdbx_seq_one_letter_code
_entity_poly.pdbx_strand_id
1 'polypeptide(L)' 'MSWNQPHRRYIEIDEEYALMTKQTFEGLREYSLTIPSGKYEGKMWKANRGGTWYLYWYDHDDNPEMIKIERREILLLN' A
#
# COMPACT_ATOMS: atom_id res chain seq x y z
N MET A 1 -17.12 9.31 -3.57
CA MET A 1 -16.68 8.06 -2.93
C MET A 1 -15.27 8.27 -2.41
N SER A 2 -15.06 8.21 -1.10
CA SER A 2 -13.72 8.30 -0.50
C SER A 2 -13.07 6.92 -0.48
N TRP A 3 -11.80 6.83 -0.85
CA TRP A 3 -11.01 5.62 -0.65
C TRP A 3 -10.91 5.35 0.85
N ASN A 4 -11.31 4.15 1.27
CA ASN A 4 -11.22 3.74 2.67
C ASN A 4 -9.96 2.91 2.86
N GLN A 5 -9.07 3.38 3.73
CA GLN A 5 -7.80 2.75 4.06
C GLN A 5 -7.42 3.08 5.52
N PRO A 6 -6.54 2.29 6.15
CA PRO A 6 -6.01 2.62 7.46
C PRO A 6 -5.20 3.93 7.42
N HIS A 7 -5.09 4.58 8.57
CA HIS A 7 -4.23 5.74 8.71
C HIS A 7 -2.75 5.34 8.58
N ARG A 8 -1.95 6.09 7.80
CA ARG A 8 -0.52 5.79 7.53
C ARG A 8 0.33 5.59 8.79
N ARG A 9 -0.04 6.24 9.90
CA ARG A 9 0.62 6.12 11.21
C ARG A 9 0.57 4.71 11.84
N TYR A 10 -0.29 3.82 11.35
CA TYR A 10 -0.39 2.45 11.85
C TYR A 10 0.50 1.46 11.08
N ILE A 11 1.30 1.97 10.15
CA ILE A 11 2.16 1.20 9.28
C ILE A 11 3.56 1.81 9.42
N GLU A 12 4.51 1.05 9.93
CA GLU A 12 5.93 1.44 9.88
C GLU A 12 6.48 0.97 8.53
N ILE A 13 7.24 1.82 7.83
CA ILE A 13 7.78 1.50 6.50
C ILE A 13 9.26 1.86 6.49
N ASP A 14 10.09 0.92 6.07
CA ASP A 14 11.51 1.12 5.78
C ASP A 14 11.81 0.86 4.29
N GLU A 15 13.09 0.63 3.96
CA GLU A 15 13.53 0.40 2.58
C GLU A 15 13.06 -0.94 1.98
N GLU A 16 12.66 -1.91 2.79
CA GLU A 16 12.34 -3.28 2.36
C GLU A 16 10.95 -3.75 2.80
N TYR A 17 10.51 -3.35 4.00
CA TYR A 17 9.33 -3.86 4.66
C TYR A 17 8.32 -2.77 5.06
N ALA A 18 7.07 -3.18 5.19
CA ALA A 18 6.00 -2.47 5.83
C ALA A 18 5.46 -3.30 7.00
N LEU A 19 5.75 -2.88 8.23
CA LEU A 19 5.32 -3.56 9.45
C LEU A 19 3.99 -2.99 9.92
N MET A 20 3.01 -3.87 10.16
CA MET A 20 1.68 -3.46 10.62
C MET A 20 0.96 -4.56 11.40
N THR A 21 -0.12 -4.21 12.10
CA THR A 21 -1.00 -5.21 12.75
C THR A 21 -1.90 -5.91 11.73
N LYS A 22 -2.38 -7.11 12.08
CA LYS A 22 -3.39 -7.83 11.27
C LYS A 22 -4.64 -6.98 10.99
N GLN A 23 -5.12 -6.21 11.97
CA GLN A 23 -6.27 -5.31 11.80
C GLN A 23 -5.99 -4.23 10.73
N THR A 24 -4.79 -3.65 10.73
CA THR A 24 -4.37 -2.66 9.74
C THR A 24 -4.30 -3.30 8.35
N PHE A 25 -3.73 -4.49 8.24
CA PHE A 25 -3.69 -5.26 6.99
C PHE A 25 -5.08 -5.59 6.45
N GLU A 26 -6.03 -5.98 7.30
CA GLU A 26 -7.42 -6.26 6.89
C GLU A 26 -8.16 -5.00 6.43
N GLY A 27 -7.79 -3.83 6.94
CA GLY A 27 -8.33 -2.55 6.50
C GLY A 27 -7.83 -2.08 5.12
N LEU A 28 -6.74 -2.65 4.60
CA LEU A 28 -6.26 -2.36 3.25
C LEU A 28 -7.10 -3.08 2.21
N ARG A 29 -7.49 -2.37 1.14
CA ARG A 29 -8.15 -3.01 -0.01
C ARG A 29 -7.17 -3.88 -0.78
N GLU A 30 -7.64 -5.03 -1.23
CA GLU A 30 -6.84 -5.97 -2.00
C GLU A 30 -6.95 -5.73 -3.51
N TYR A 31 -5.79 -5.64 -4.17
CA TYR A 31 -5.65 -5.52 -5.62
C TYR A 31 -4.58 -6.49 -6.13
N SER A 32 -4.78 -7.79 -5.87
CA SER A 32 -3.85 -8.84 -6.28
C SER A 32 -3.77 -9.04 -7.79
N LEU A 33 -4.83 -8.70 -8.55
CA LEU A 33 -4.89 -8.94 -10.00
C LEU A 33 -5.08 -7.65 -10.83
N THR A 34 -5.21 -6.49 -10.17
CA THR A 34 -5.58 -5.22 -10.80
C THR A 34 -4.85 -4.05 -10.12
N ILE A 35 -5.14 -2.82 -10.55
CA ILE A 35 -4.63 -1.57 -9.97
C ILE A 35 -5.82 -0.68 -9.61
N PRO A 36 -5.81 0.01 -8.45
CA PRO A 36 -6.90 0.91 -8.07
C PRO A 36 -7.01 2.11 -9.01
N SER A 37 -8.25 2.45 -9.39
CA SER A 37 -8.58 3.68 -10.10
C SER A 37 -8.43 4.93 -9.20
N GLY A 38 -8.36 6.12 -9.81
CA GLY A 38 -8.20 7.39 -9.08
C GLY A 38 -6.83 7.51 -8.43
N LYS A 39 -5.84 7.90 -9.22
CA LYS A 39 -4.44 8.02 -8.80
C LYS A 39 -4.22 9.33 -8.05
N TYR A 40 -3.68 9.25 -6.84
CA TYR A 40 -3.25 10.38 -6.04
C TYR A 40 -2.29 9.87 -4.95
N GLU A 41 -1.36 10.73 -4.54
CA GLU A 41 -0.30 10.40 -3.59
C GLU A 41 -0.86 9.91 -2.24
N GLY A 42 -0.20 8.91 -1.64
CA GLY A 42 -0.58 8.34 -0.34
C GLY A 42 -1.79 7.40 -0.37
N LYS A 43 -2.35 7.10 -1.55
CA LYS A 43 -3.32 6.00 -1.69
C LYS A 43 -2.60 4.67 -1.56
N MET A 44 -3.02 3.86 -0.60
CA MET A 44 -2.41 2.58 -0.24
C MET A 44 -3.36 1.41 -0.48
N TRP A 45 -2.81 0.27 -0.89
CA TRP A 45 -3.53 -1.00 -1.05
C TRP A 45 -2.61 -2.19 -0.76
N LYS A 46 -3.19 -3.36 -0.54
CA LYS A 46 -2.43 -4.62 -0.43
C LYS A 46 -2.55 -5.44 -1.70
N ALA A 47 -1.53 -6.24 -1.99
CA ALA A 47 -1.59 -7.18 -3.10
C ALA A 47 -0.76 -8.43 -2.80
N ASN A 48 -1.30 -9.61 -3.10
CA ASN A 48 -0.56 -10.85 -3.02
C ASN A 48 0.18 -11.10 -4.34
N ARG A 49 1.48 -11.40 -4.27
CA ARG A 49 2.32 -11.73 -5.41
C ARG A 49 3.03 -13.05 -5.10
N GLY A 50 2.50 -14.15 -5.62
CA GLY A 50 3.11 -15.48 -5.47
C GLY A 50 3.18 -15.97 -4.02
N GLY A 51 2.20 -15.64 -3.18
CA GLY A 51 2.14 -16.01 -1.77
C GLY A 51 2.59 -14.90 -0.81
N THR A 52 3.43 -13.98 -1.27
CA THR A 52 3.91 -12.85 -0.46
C THR A 52 2.96 -11.66 -0.55
N TRP A 53 2.66 -11.05 0.59
CA TRP A 53 1.84 -9.84 0.67
C TRP A 53 2.70 -8.59 0.61
N TYR A 54 2.26 -7.62 -0.19
CA TYR A 54 2.93 -6.32 -0.33
C TYR A 54 1.96 -5.19 -0.02
N LEU A 55 2.46 -4.16 0.66
CA LEU A 55 1.84 -2.85 0.70
C LEU A 55 2.30 -2.11 -0.53
N TYR A 56 1.35 -1.56 -1.28
CA TYR A 56 1.60 -0.67 -2.39
C TYR A 56 1.07 0.72 -2.07
N TRP A 57 1.70 1.75 -2.63
CA TRP A 57 1.14 3.10 -2.62
C TRP A 57 1.51 3.88 -3.87
N TYR A 58 0.69 4.90 -4.15
CA TYR A 58 1.05 5.95 -5.08
C TYR A 58 1.94 6.99 -4.38
N ASP A 59 3.06 7.33 -4.99
CA ASP A 59 4.05 8.29 -4.47
C ASP A 59 4.34 9.39 -5.50
N HIS A 60 5.00 10.44 -5.04
CA HIS A 60 5.47 11.54 -5.87
C HIS A 60 6.46 11.04 -6.94
N ASP A 61 6.44 11.67 -8.12
CA ASP A 61 7.40 11.47 -9.19
C ASP A 61 7.98 12.83 -9.58
N ASP A 62 9.28 12.89 -9.90
CA ASP A 62 9.94 14.13 -10.30
C ASP A 62 9.33 14.72 -11.58
N ASN A 63 8.71 13.88 -12.42
CA ASN A 63 7.86 14.35 -13.51
C ASN A 63 6.43 14.62 -12.99
N PRO A 64 5.96 15.88 -13.00
CA PRO A 64 4.65 16.25 -12.46
C PRO A 64 3.45 15.67 -13.21
N GLU A 65 3.66 15.10 -14.41
CA GLU A 65 2.61 14.39 -15.17
C GLU A 65 2.48 12.92 -14.78
N MET A 66 3.41 12.42 -13.95
CA MET A 66 3.53 11.03 -13.56
C MET A 66 3.23 10.85 -12.07
N ILE A 67 2.96 9.60 -11.69
CA ILE A 67 2.82 9.20 -10.30
C ILE A 67 3.48 7.84 -10.14
N LYS A 68 4.35 7.73 -9.15
CA LYS A 68 5.13 6.51 -8.92
C LYS A 68 4.27 5.48 -8.20
N ILE A 69 4.54 4.21 -8.45
CA ILE A 69 4.00 3.12 -7.64
C ILE A 69 5.16 2.51 -6.86
N GLU A 70 5.09 2.64 -5.55
CA GLU A 70 6.04 2.03 -4.62
C GLU A 70 5.42 0.80 -3.96
N ARG A 71 6.29 -0.08 -3.43
CA ARG A 71 5.85 -1.23 -2.65
C ARG A 71 6.89 -1.69 -1.63
N ARG A 72 6.41 -2.32 -0.55
CA ARG A 72 7.22 -3.05 0.45
C ARG A 72 6.54 -4.34 0.84
N GLU A 73 7.32 -5.36 1.20
CA GLU A 73 6.77 -6.61 1.72
C GLU A 73 6.10 -6.37 3.08
N ILE A 74 4.94 -6.98 3.32
CA ILE A 74 4.21 -6.81 4.58
C ILE A 74 4.71 -7.81 5.61
N LEU A 75 5.16 -7.29 6.74
CA LEU A 75 5.38 -8.04 7.97
C LEU A 75 4.21 -7.78 8.92
N LEU A 76 3.61 -8.85 9.46
CA LEU A 76 2.51 -8.75 10.41
C LEU A 76 3.05 -8.85 11.84
N LEU A 77 2.68 -7.89 12.67
CA LEU A 77 2.84 -7.98 14.12
C LEU A 77 1.87 -9.03 14.67
N ASN A 78 2.40 -9.93 15.50
CA ASN A 78 1.61 -10.90 16.26
C ASN A 78 0.87 -10.25 17.42
#